data_AF-A0A925M6T8-F1
#
_entry.id   AF-A0A925M6T8-F1
#
_cell.length_a   1.000
_cell.length_b   1.000
_cell.length_c   1.000
_cell.angle_alpha   90.00
_cell.angle_beta   90.00
_cell.angle_gamma   90.00
#
_symmetry.space_group_name_H-M   'P 1'
#
loop_
_entity.id
_entity.type
_entity.pdbx_description
1 polymer ?
#
loop_
_entity_poly.entity_id
_entity_poly.type
_entity_poly.pdbx_seq_one_letter_code
_entity_poly.pdbx_strand_id
1 'polypeptide(L)' 'MNRPAPQETPSERLARYIEQTDGISKPWLLAQLRLQKLQDERDTLSAAEYTQALADIHQDLMHLGEWWTGREDEAFG' A
#
# COMPACT_ATOMS: atom_id res chain seq x y z
N MET A 1 27.51 11.17 -19.88
CA MET A 1 27.24 10.10 -18.88
C MET A 1 25.75 9.77 -18.98
N ASN A 2 25.40 8.57 -19.46
CA ASN A 2 24.01 8.09 -19.39
C ASN A 2 23.76 7.68 -17.93
N ARG A 3 23.05 8.53 -17.18
CA ARG A 3 22.52 8.11 -15.88
C ARG A 3 21.44 7.07 -16.17
N PRO A 4 21.53 5.83 -15.66
CA PRO A 4 20.43 4.90 -15.81
C PRO A 4 19.17 5.57 -15.22
N ALA A 5 18.03 5.42 -15.91
CA ALA A 5 16.76 5.87 -15.38
C ALA A 5 16.58 5.30 -13.96
N PRO A 6 15.99 6.04 -13.01
CA PRO A 6 15.66 5.49 -11.71
C PRO A 6 14.90 4.18 -11.92
N GLN A 7 15.39 3.10 -11.29
CA GLN A 7 14.66 1.84 -11.30
C GLN A 7 13.39 2.07 -10.48
N GLU A 8 12.24 1.80 -11.10
CA GLU A 8 10.93 1.97 -10.47
C GLU A 8 10.86 1.18 -9.16
N THR A 9 10.45 1.84 -8.07
CA THR A 9 10.35 1.21 -6.76
C THR A 9 9.22 0.17 -6.76
N PRO A 10 9.24 -0.80 -5.83
CA PRO A 10 8.11 -1.70 -5.64
C PRO A 10 6.77 -0.98 -5.40
N SER A 11 6.76 0.12 -4.64
CA SER A 11 5.54 0.91 -4.42
C SER A 11 5.06 1.64 -5.67
N GLU A 12 5.96 2.13 -6.52
CA GLU A 12 5.62 2.73 -7.80
C GLU A 12 4.98 1.71 -8.76
N ARG A 13 5.53 0.47 -8.82
CA ARG A 13 4.91 -0.62 -9.60
C ARG A 13 3.51 -0.98 -9.09
N LEU A 14 3.34 -1.04 -7.77
CA LEU A 14 2.04 -1.34 -7.17
C LEU A 14 1.02 -0.22 -7.42
N ALA A 15 1.43 1.05 -7.31
CA ALA A 15 0.58 2.19 -7.62
C ALA A 15 0.10 2.13 -9.08
N ARG A 16 1.03 1.88 -10.02
CA ARG A 16 0.70 1.72 -11.45
C ARG A 16 -0.29 0.58 -11.70
N TYR A 17 -0.09 -0.56 -11.04
CA TYR A 17 -1.04 -1.68 -11.13
C TYR A 17 -2.44 -1.27 -10.64
N ILE A 18 -2.53 -0.62 -9.47
CA ILE A 18 -3.79 -0.14 -8.91
C ILE A 18 -4.51 0.80 -9.87
N GLU A 19 -3.79 1.73 -10.50
CA GLU A 19 -4.36 2.64 -11.50
C GLU A 19 -4.83 1.91 -12.75
N GLN A 20 -4.07 0.93 -13.26
CA GLN A 20 -4.38 0.19 -14.48
C GLN A 20 -5.56 -0.77 -14.33
N THR A 21 -5.88 -1.19 -13.10
CA THR A 21 -6.98 -2.13 -12.82
C THR A 21 -8.18 -1.45 -12.15
N ASP A 22 -8.28 -0.12 -12.20
CA ASP A 22 -9.30 0.67 -11.50
C ASP A 22 -9.42 0.32 -9.99
N GLY A 23 -8.30 -0.09 -9.39
CA GLY A 23 -8.21 -0.61 -8.03
C GLY A 23 -8.23 0.45 -6.94
N ILE A 24 -8.34 1.74 -7.28
CA ILE A 24 -8.34 2.85 -6.32
C ILE A 24 -9.52 2.74 -5.34
N SER A 25 -10.65 2.19 -5.78
CA SER A 25 -11.84 1.96 -4.94
C SER A 25 -11.67 0.81 -3.95
N LYS A 26 -10.59 0.02 -4.06
CA LYS A 26 -10.34 -1.18 -3.25
C LYS A 26 -9.46 -0.81 -2.06
N PRO A 27 -10.02 -0.56 -0.86
CA PRO A 27 -9.27 0.05 0.23
C PRO A 27 -8.15 -0.87 0.78
N TRP A 28 -8.22 -2.19 0.57
CA TRP A 28 -7.12 -3.11 0.89
C TRP A 28 -5.91 -2.94 -0.05
N LEU A 29 -6.11 -2.60 -1.33
CA LEU A 29 -5.01 -2.28 -2.25
C LEU A 29 -4.29 -1.00 -1.83
N LEU A 30 -5.03 -0.02 -1.31
CA LEU A 30 -4.44 1.21 -0.77
C LEU A 30 -3.66 0.95 0.52
N ALA A 31 -4.14 0.08 1.41
CA ALA A 31 -3.40 -0.35 2.59
C ALA A 31 -2.10 -1.10 2.20
N GLN A 32 -2.16 -1.97 1.19
CA GLN A 32 -1.00 -2.65 0.65
C GLN A 32 0.02 -1.67 0.04
N LEU A 33 -0.46 -0.64 -0.68
CA LEU A 33 0.40 0.41 -1.22
C LEU A 33 1.12 1.19 -0.11
N ARG A 34 0.42 1.54 0.97
CA ARG A 34 1.03 2.21 2.13
C ARG A 34 2.09 1.33 2.81
N LEU A 35 1.83 0.04 2.95
CA LEU A 35 2.81 -0.90 3.50
C LEU A 35 4.05 -1.00 2.60
N GLN A 36 3.87 -1.06 1.28
CA GLN A 36 5.00 -1.12 0.35
C GLN A 36 5.83 0.16 0.38
N LYS A 37 5.20 1.34 0.45
CA LYS A 37 5.91 2.62 0.62
C LYS A 37 6.74 2.65 1.91
N LEU A 38 6.16 2.19 3.02
CA LEU A 38 6.86 2.09 4.29
C LEU A 38 8.10 1.16 4.21
N GLN A 39 8.00 0.06 3.46
CA GLN A 39 9.13 -0.83 3.21
C GLN A 39 10.21 -0.18 2.34
N ASP A 40 9.81 0.51 1.27
CA ASP A 40 10.74 1.20 0.36
C ASP A 40 11.52 2.31 1.10
N GLU A 41 10.91 2.94 2.11
CA GLU A 41 11.50 4.02 2.92
C GLU A 41 12.20 3.52 4.21
N ARG A 42 12.28 2.21 4.44
CA ARG A 42 12.77 1.62 5.70
C ARG A 42 14.11 2.19 6.17
N ASP A 43 15.05 2.36 5.24
CA ASP A 43 16.42 2.81 5.55
C ASP A 43 16.50 4.31 5.88
N THR A 44 15.42 5.05 5.66
CA THR A 44 15.32 6.50 5.93
C THR A 44 14.62 6.83 7.25
N LEU A 45 13.99 5.84 7.88
CA LEU A 45 13.20 6.00 9.10
C LEU A 45 13.92 5.45 10.32
N SER A 46 13.70 6.07 11.47
CA SER A 46 14.05 5.44 12.75
C SER A 46 13.15 4.24 13.04
N ALA A 47 13.61 3.35 13.91
CA ALA A 47 12.82 2.19 14.33
C ALA A 47 11.48 2.59 14.98
N ALA A 48 11.43 3.71 15.71
CA ALA A 48 10.22 4.21 16.34
C ALA A 48 9.21 4.72 15.31
N GLU A 49 9.66 5.52 14.34
CA GLU A 49 8.81 6.02 13.24
C GLU A 49 8.26 4.88 12.39
N TYR A 50 9.11 3.91 12.04
CA TYR A 50 8.67 2.73 11.29
C TYR A 50 7.60 1.94 12.07
N THR A 51 7.81 1.73 13.37
CA THR A 51 6.87 0.97 14.21
C THR A 51 5.53 1.68 14.34
N GLN A 52 5.54 3.01 14.50
CA GLN A 52 4.31 3.81 14.56
C GLN A 52 3.56 3.76 13.22
N ALA A 53 4.25 3.97 12.10
CA ALA A 53 3.65 3.89 10.77
C ALA A 53 3.06 2.50 10.48
N LEU A 54 3.76 1.43 10.93
CA LEU A 54 3.25 0.07 10.82
C LEU A 54 1.99 -0.16 11.66
N ALA A 55 1.94 0.39 12.88
CA ALA A 55 0.77 0.31 13.75
C ALA A 55 -0.44 1.03 13.13
N ASP A 56 -0.23 2.20 12.52
CA ASP A 56 -1.29 2.95 11.86
C ASP A 56 -1.86 2.16 10.66
N ILE A 57 -0.98 1.60 9.82
CA ILE A 57 -1.40 0.73 8.70
C ILE A 57 -2.15 -0.51 9.20
N HIS A 58 -1.70 -1.10 10.31
CA HIS A 58 -2.40 -2.22 10.93
C HIS A 58 -3.82 -1.84 11.38
N GLN A 59 -4.01 -0.65 11.97
CA GLN A 59 -5.35 -0.16 12.32
C GLN A 59 -6.24 0.01 11.09
N ASP A 60 -5.70 0.55 9.99
CA ASP A 60 -6.45 0.65 8.74
C ASP A 60 -6.91 -0.72 8.23
N LEU A 61 -6.04 -1.74 8.30
CA LEU A 61 -6.40 -3.12 7.96
C LEU A 61 -7.49 -3.70 8.87
N MET A 62 -7.48 -3.37 10.17
CA MET A 62 -8.53 -3.83 11.09
C MET A 62 -9.89 -3.22 10.74
N HIS A 63 -9.94 -1.95 10.35
CA HIS A 63 -11.17 -1.31 9.88
C HIS A 63 -11.73 -1.96 8.60
N LEU A 64 -10.88 -2.56 7.77
CA LEU A 64 -11.33 -3.28 6.57
C LEU A 64 -12.08 -4.57 6.87
N GLY A 65 -11.78 -5.22 8.00
CA GLY A 65 -12.39 -6.50 8.37
C GLY A 65 -13.91 -6.44 8.51
N GLU A 66 -14.45 -5.30 8.93
CA GLU A 66 -15.89 -5.07 8.98
C GLU A 66 -16.45 -4.55 7.64
N TRP A 67 -15.66 -3.78 6.90
CA TRP A 67 -16.08 -3.06 5.69
C TRP A 67 -16.59 -3.97 4.56
N TRP A 68 -15.97 -5.13 4.34
CA TRP A 68 -16.37 -6.02 3.25
C TRP A 68 -17.65 -6.81 3.54
N THR A 69 -18.16 -6.78 4.77
CA THR A 69 -19.34 -7.55 5.18
C THR A 69 -20.56 -7.05 4.42
N GLY A 70 -21.15 -7.90 3.56
CA GLY A 70 -22.25 -7.53 2.67
C GLY A 70 -21.84 -6.79 1.39
N ARG A 71 -20.53 -6.68 1.10
CA ARG A 71 -19.95 -6.09 -0.12
C ARG A 71 -18.95 -7.04 -0.79
N GLU A 72 -18.99 -8.32 -0.46
CA GLU A 72 -17.98 -9.29 -0.85
C GLU A 72 -17.88 -9.46 -2.37
N ASP A 73 -19.00 -9.48 -3.08
CA ASP A 73 -19.03 -9.57 -4.54
C ASP A 73 -18.43 -8.31 -5.22
N GLU A 74 -18.61 -7.13 -4.61
CA GLU A 74 -17.98 -5.89 -5.10
C GLU A 74 -16.48 -5.87 -4.79
N ALA A 75 -16.08 -6.44 -3.66
CA ALA A 75 -14.70 -6.45 -3.20
C ALA A 75 -13.85 -7.52 -3.91
N PHE A 76 -14.37 -8.74 -4.04
CA PHE A 76 -13.64 -9.94 -4.45
C PHE A 76 -14.13 -10.57 -5.76
N GLY A 77 -15.28 -10.15 -6.28
CA GLY A 77 -15.83 -10.62 -7.57
C GLY A 77 -15.14 -10.05 -8.80
#